data_AF-A0AAW6B585-F1
#
_entry.id   AF-A0AAW6B585-F1
#
_cell.length_a   1.000
_cell.length_b   1.000
_cell.length_c   1.000
_cell.angle_alpha   90.00
_cell.angle_beta   90.00
_cell.angle_gamma   90.00
#
_symmetry.space_group_name_H-M   'P 1'
#
loop_
_entity.id
_entity.type
_entity.pdbx_description
1 polymer ?
#
loop_
_entity_poly.entity_id
_entity_poly.type
_entity_poly.pdbx_seq_one_letter_code
_entity_poly.pdbx_strand_id
1 'polypeptide(L)'
;MNKKRRLLSIVAVASLVAGIGEVASPQAQAVTFHSCKEAWNQGYGDIRVGEDGYSRHLDRDGDGIACEISKSNGQYKPRAQHTQHAQNGWVKSGDAWYYYKNGSAVRNAWAGNYWLGSDGRMVTNSWVDNNRYYVGNDGAWIKGYGNKSGWQKEGGSWYYYKNNSAVRNAWAGNYWLGSDGRMVTNSWVDNNRYYVGNDGAWIKGYGNKSGWQKEGGSWYYYKNNSAVRNAWAGNYWLGSDGRMVTNSWVDNGRYYVGNDGAWIKGYGNKSGWQKEGGSWYYYKNGSAVRNAWAGNYWLGSDGRMVTNSRVDNGRYYVGNDGAWVPGK
;
A
#
# COMPACT_ATOMS: atom_id res chain seq x y z
N MET A 1 -46.54 20.37 -20.07
CA MET A 1 -46.58 19.16 -20.91
C MET A 1 -45.25 19.14 -21.67
N ASN A 2 -44.31 18.21 -21.53
CA ASN A 2 -44.44 16.76 -21.67
C ASN A 2 -43.36 16.01 -20.89
N LYS A 3 -43.77 14.82 -20.45
CA LYS A 3 -43.06 13.83 -19.64
C LYS A 3 -41.79 13.34 -20.34
N LYS A 4 -40.63 13.43 -19.69
CA LYS A 4 -39.46 12.60 -20.04
C LYS A 4 -39.77 11.15 -19.65
N ARG A 5 -40.19 10.34 -20.64
CA ARG A 5 -40.32 8.88 -20.51
C ARG A 5 -38.93 8.28 -20.38
N ARG A 6 -38.68 7.61 -19.25
CA ARG A 6 -37.52 6.74 -19.02
C ARG A 6 -37.63 5.54 -19.97
N LEU A 7 -36.64 5.37 -20.84
CA LEU A 7 -36.42 4.12 -21.56
C LEU A 7 -35.80 3.12 -20.57
N LEU A 8 -36.54 2.07 -20.24
CA LEU A 8 -36.00 0.88 -19.59
C LEU A 8 -35.12 0.16 -20.63
N SER A 9 -33.81 0.15 -20.38
CA SER A 9 -32.90 -0.80 -21.02
C SER A 9 -33.17 -2.18 -20.42
N ILE A 10 -33.85 -3.03 -21.19
CA ILE A 10 -33.95 -4.46 -20.92
C ILE A 10 -32.57 -5.06 -21.20
N VAL A 11 -31.75 -5.19 -20.17
CA VAL A 11 -30.59 -6.07 -20.20
C VAL A 11 -31.14 -7.49 -20.12
N ALA A 12 -31.11 -8.19 -21.25
CA ALA A 12 -31.31 -9.63 -21.27
C ALA A 12 -30.19 -10.27 -20.44
N VAL A 13 -30.51 -10.63 -19.20
CA VAL A 13 -29.66 -11.53 -18.40
C VAL A 13 -29.81 -12.90 -19.05
N ALA A 14 -28.83 -13.27 -19.86
CA ALA A 14 -28.61 -14.66 -20.23
C ALA A 14 -28.27 -15.40 -18.93
N SER A 15 -29.28 -16.03 -18.33
CA SER A 15 -29.11 -16.98 -17.25
C SER A 15 -28.28 -18.14 -17.78
N LEU A 16 -26.97 -18.09 -17.53
CA LEU A 16 -26.12 -19.26 -17.49
C LEU A 16 -26.63 -20.15 -16.36
N VAL A 17 -27.60 -21.00 -16.68
CA VAL A 17 -27.86 -22.20 -15.90
C VAL A 17 -26.64 -23.07 -16.14
N ALA A 18 -25.64 -22.92 -15.26
CA ALA A 18 -24.61 -23.94 -15.13
C ALA A 18 -25.36 -25.22 -14.81
N GLY A 19 -25.37 -26.14 -15.78
CA GLY A 19 -25.90 -27.47 -15.60
C GLY A 19 -25.19 -28.07 -14.39
N ILE A 20 -25.89 -28.09 -13.26
CA ILE A 20 -25.66 -29.12 -12.27
C ILE A 20 -25.97 -30.39 -13.04
N GLY A 21 -24.92 -31.13 -13.41
CA GLY A 21 -25.11 -32.53 -13.71
C GLY A 21 -25.79 -33.08 -12.46
N GLU A 22 -27.05 -33.50 -12.60
CA GLU A 22 -27.56 -34.53 -11.73
C GLU A 22 -26.53 -35.64 -11.80
N VAL A 23 -25.68 -35.73 -10.79
CA VAL A 23 -25.09 -37.00 -10.44
C VAL A 23 -26.30 -37.86 -10.18
N ALA A 24 -26.69 -38.65 -11.17
CA ALA A 24 -27.63 -39.72 -10.98
C ALA A 24 -27.12 -40.46 -9.75
N SER A 25 -27.85 -40.33 -8.63
CA SER A 25 -27.67 -41.24 -7.51
C SER A 25 -27.60 -42.61 -8.14
N PRO A 26 -26.53 -43.41 -7.94
CA PRO A 26 -26.57 -44.78 -8.38
C PRO A 26 -27.81 -45.35 -7.72
N GLN A 27 -28.85 -45.61 -8.52
CA GLN A 27 -30.01 -46.30 -8.01
C GLN A 27 -29.44 -47.61 -7.51
N ALA A 28 -29.41 -47.76 -6.18
CA ALA A 28 -29.11 -49.03 -5.56
C ALA A 28 -30.07 -50.00 -6.23
N GLN A 29 -29.55 -50.84 -7.12
CA GLN A 29 -30.35 -51.84 -7.79
C GLN A 29 -30.90 -52.70 -6.67
N ALA A 30 -32.21 -52.64 -6.46
CA ALA A 30 -32.86 -53.42 -5.42
C ALA A 30 -32.44 -54.87 -5.63
N VAL A 31 -31.78 -55.43 -4.63
CA VAL A 31 -31.40 -56.84 -4.64
C VAL A 31 -32.72 -57.61 -4.75
N THR A 32 -32.86 -58.46 -5.77
CA THR A 32 -34.06 -59.27 -5.99
C THR A 32 -33.62 -60.70 -6.23
N PHE A 33 -34.37 -61.66 -5.70
CA PHE A 33 -34.09 -63.08 -5.90
C PHE A 33 -35.30 -63.77 -6.54
N HIS A 34 -35.04 -64.65 -7.49
CA HIS A 34 -36.07 -65.49 -8.08
C HIS A 34 -36.44 -66.67 -7.18
N SER A 35 -35.56 -67.06 -6.24
CA SER A 35 -35.84 -68.12 -5.28
C SER A 35 -35.00 -68.02 -4.00
N CYS A 36 -35.43 -68.68 -2.92
CA CYS A 36 -34.63 -68.72 -1.70
C CYS A 36 -33.33 -69.49 -1.83
N LYS A 37 -33.27 -70.46 -2.75
CA LYS A 37 -32.01 -71.13 -3.10
C LYS A 37 -31.00 -70.16 -3.71
N GLU A 38 -31.46 -69.24 -4.54
CA GLU A 38 -30.61 -68.18 -5.09
C GLU A 38 -30.14 -67.22 -3.99
N ALA A 39 -31.06 -66.77 -3.12
CA ALA A 39 -30.75 -65.91 -1.98
C ALA A 39 -29.69 -66.55 -1.06
N TRP A 40 -29.88 -67.81 -0.67
CA TRP A 40 -28.97 -68.57 0.19
C TRP A 40 -27.60 -68.82 -0.43
N ASN A 41 -27.53 -69.05 -1.75
CA ASN A 41 -26.26 -69.18 -2.47
C ASN A 41 -25.48 -67.86 -2.52
N GLN A 42 -26.17 -66.72 -2.46
CA GLN A 42 -25.60 -65.38 -2.37
C GLN A 42 -25.42 -64.91 -0.91
N GLY A 43 -25.76 -65.76 0.06
CA GLY A 43 -25.59 -65.55 1.48
C GLY A 43 -26.63 -64.64 2.14
N TYR A 44 -27.78 -64.46 1.48
CA TYR A 44 -28.97 -63.82 2.04
C TYR A 44 -29.90 -64.88 2.65
N GLY A 45 -30.32 -64.67 3.88
CA GLY A 45 -31.27 -65.52 4.60
C GLY A 45 -31.83 -64.79 5.81
N ASP A 46 -32.99 -65.23 6.30
CA ASP A 46 -33.78 -64.52 7.31
C ASP A 46 -34.14 -63.07 6.91
N ILE A 47 -34.55 -62.88 5.65
CA ILE A 47 -34.77 -61.56 5.02
C ILE A 47 -36.13 -61.01 5.46
N ARG A 48 -36.18 -59.87 6.14
CA ARG A 48 -37.45 -59.34 6.71
C ARG A 48 -38.20 -58.45 5.72
N VAL A 49 -39.51 -58.32 5.91
CA VAL A 49 -40.34 -57.33 5.18
C VAL A 49 -39.70 -55.94 5.24
N GLY A 50 -39.40 -55.38 4.08
CA GLY A 50 -38.77 -54.05 3.95
C GLY A 50 -37.24 -54.07 3.84
N GLU A 51 -36.59 -55.21 3.99
CA GLU A 51 -35.16 -55.39 3.70
C GLU A 51 -34.91 -55.61 2.20
N ASP A 52 -33.76 -55.16 1.71
CA ASP A 52 -33.32 -55.43 0.34
C ASP A 52 -33.24 -56.94 0.08
N GLY A 53 -33.86 -57.42 -1.01
CA GLY A 53 -33.98 -58.85 -1.29
C GLY A 53 -35.30 -59.47 -0.84
N TYR A 54 -36.09 -58.79 -0.01
CA TYR A 54 -37.40 -59.29 0.40
C TYR A 54 -38.37 -59.24 -0.77
N SER A 55 -39.05 -60.36 -1.02
CA SER A 55 -40.25 -60.38 -1.83
C SER A 55 -41.25 -61.32 -1.19
N ARG A 56 -42.54 -60.97 -1.27
CA ARG A 56 -43.61 -61.82 -0.75
C ARG A 56 -43.64 -63.20 -1.41
N HIS A 57 -43.08 -63.37 -2.60
CA HIS A 57 -42.96 -64.69 -3.24
C HIS A 57 -41.89 -65.59 -2.61
N LEU A 58 -41.00 -65.04 -1.78
CA LEU A 58 -39.94 -65.76 -1.06
C LEU A 58 -40.33 -66.09 0.39
N ASP A 59 -41.35 -65.41 0.92
CA ASP A 59 -41.96 -65.64 2.24
C ASP A 59 -43.16 -66.59 2.09
N ARG A 60 -42.89 -67.89 2.15
CA ARG A 60 -43.88 -68.93 1.80
C ARG A 60 -44.96 -69.11 2.87
N ASP A 61 -44.62 -68.92 4.13
CA ASP A 61 -45.51 -68.99 5.28
C ASP A 61 -46.12 -67.65 5.67
N GLY A 62 -45.65 -66.56 5.08
CA GLY A 62 -46.28 -65.25 5.16
C GLY A 62 -46.07 -64.56 6.51
N ASP A 63 -45.06 -64.97 7.27
CA ASP A 63 -44.77 -64.49 8.62
C ASP A 63 -43.93 -63.19 8.63
N GLY A 64 -43.54 -62.73 7.44
CA GLY A 64 -42.75 -61.53 7.24
C GLY A 64 -41.24 -61.76 7.21
N ILE A 65 -40.77 -63.01 7.16
CA ILE A 65 -39.36 -63.38 7.03
C ILE A 65 -39.19 -64.34 5.83
N ALA A 66 -38.67 -63.83 4.72
CA ALA A 66 -38.35 -64.62 3.55
C ALA A 66 -37.03 -65.40 3.71
N CYS A 67 -36.99 -66.61 3.12
CA CYS A 67 -35.79 -67.43 2.98
C CYS A 67 -35.07 -67.72 4.30
N GLU A 68 -35.76 -68.31 5.26
CA GLU A 68 -35.17 -68.53 6.58
C GLU A 68 -34.04 -69.54 6.52
N ILE A 69 -32.94 -69.23 7.21
CA ILE A 69 -31.72 -70.03 7.20
C ILE A 69 -31.99 -71.42 7.79
N SER A 70 -32.89 -71.50 8.77
CA SER A 70 -33.34 -72.76 9.39
C SER A 70 -33.95 -73.73 8.39
N LYS A 71 -34.56 -73.23 7.31
CA LYS A 71 -35.20 -74.03 6.24
C LYS A 71 -34.27 -74.33 5.06
N SER A 72 -32.99 -73.92 5.14
CA SER A 72 -32.06 -74.01 4.01
C SER A 72 -31.52 -75.40 3.71
N ASN A 73 -31.70 -76.39 4.60
CA ASN A 73 -31.13 -77.74 4.45
C ASN A 73 -29.63 -77.75 4.07
N GLY A 74 -28.85 -76.81 4.64
CA GLY A 74 -27.42 -76.69 4.38
C GLY A 74 -27.06 -75.97 3.06
N GLN A 75 -28.03 -75.44 2.33
CA GLN A 75 -27.79 -74.65 1.11
C GLN A 75 -27.38 -73.21 1.40
N TYR A 76 -27.65 -72.71 2.62
CA TYR A 76 -27.17 -71.41 3.06
C TYR A 76 -25.65 -71.41 3.13
N LYS A 77 -25.03 -70.53 2.33
CA LYS A 77 -23.61 -70.24 2.42
C LYS A 77 -23.45 -68.96 3.21
N PRO A 78 -22.92 -69.00 4.45
CA PRO A 78 -22.71 -67.79 5.24
C PRO A 78 -21.89 -66.81 4.41
N ARG A 79 -22.48 -65.64 4.14
CA ARG A 79 -21.71 -64.54 3.60
C ARG A 79 -20.70 -64.19 4.69
N ALA A 80 -19.39 -64.29 4.41
CA ALA A 80 -18.41 -63.59 5.23
C ALA A 80 -18.90 -62.15 5.31
N GLN A 81 -19.20 -61.68 6.52
CA GLN A 81 -19.86 -60.40 6.77
C GLN A 81 -19.33 -59.38 5.78
N HIS A 82 -20.23 -58.88 4.95
CA HIS A 82 -19.91 -57.91 3.92
C HIS A 82 -19.65 -56.55 4.58
N THR A 83 -18.67 -56.47 5.49
CA THR A 83 -17.72 -55.38 5.38
C THR A 83 -17.01 -55.61 4.05
N GLN A 84 -17.61 -55.11 2.96
CA GLN A 84 -16.81 -54.55 1.89
C GLN A 84 -16.06 -53.37 2.50
N HIS A 85 -15.03 -53.65 3.28
CA HIS A 85 -13.89 -52.77 3.30
C HIS A 85 -13.40 -52.85 1.86
N ALA A 86 -13.82 -51.87 1.06
CA ALA A 86 -13.15 -51.57 -0.19
C ALA A 86 -11.66 -51.74 0.10
N GLN A 87 -10.96 -52.58 -0.67
CA GLN A 87 -9.55 -52.87 -0.41
C GLN A 87 -8.77 -51.56 -0.21
N ASN A 88 -9.21 -50.47 -0.85
CA ASN A 88 -8.99 -49.09 -0.44
C ASN A 88 -10.28 -48.26 -0.60
N GLY A 89 -10.64 -47.39 0.35
CA GLY A 89 -11.76 -46.45 0.15
C GLY A 89 -12.46 -45.95 1.42
N TRP A 90 -13.38 -44.99 1.24
CA TRP A 90 -14.22 -44.43 2.31
C TRP A 90 -15.44 -45.31 2.57
N VAL A 91 -15.72 -45.59 3.85
CA VAL A 91 -16.87 -46.37 4.30
C VAL A 91 -17.56 -45.60 5.42
N LYS A 92 -18.88 -45.43 5.32
CA LYS A 92 -19.70 -44.89 6.41
C LYS A 92 -20.21 -46.05 7.27
N SER A 93 -20.01 -45.97 8.58
CA SER A 93 -20.53 -46.95 9.54
C SER A 93 -21.19 -46.20 10.70
N GLY A 94 -22.51 -46.34 10.83
CA GLY A 94 -23.32 -45.46 11.65
C GLY A 94 -23.20 -44.01 11.19
N ASP A 95 -22.90 -43.11 12.14
CA ASP A 95 -22.72 -41.67 11.87
C ASP A 95 -21.27 -41.27 11.56
N ALA A 96 -20.33 -42.22 11.57
CA ALA A 96 -18.92 -41.95 11.36
C ALA A 96 -18.43 -42.42 9.99
N TRP A 97 -17.52 -41.65 9.40
CA TRP A 97 -16.77 -42.04 8.21
C TRP A 97 -15.42 -42.64 8.60
N TYR A 98 -15.02 -43.69 7.90
CA TYR A 98 -13.73 -44.36 8.03
C TYR A 98 -13.08 -44.46 6.65
N TYR A 99 -11.75 -44.45 6.60
CA TYR A 99 -11.00 -44.73 5.38
C TYR A 99 -10.18 -46.00 5.55
N TYR A 100 -10.31 -46.93 4.61
CA TYR A 100 -9.58 -48.19 4.60
C TYR A 100 -8.47 -48.14 3.55
N LYS A 101 -7.30 -48.65 3.90
CA LYS A 101 -6.17 -48.87 3.00
C LYS A 101 -5.61 -50.27 3.20
N ASN A 102 -5.54 -51.05 2.12
CA ASN A 102 -5.19 -52.47 2.11
C ASN A 102 -5.99 -53.28 3.14
N GLY A 103 -7.30 -53.03 3.21
CA GLY A 103 -8.21 -53.70 4.15
C GLY A 103 -8.09 -53.28 5.62
N SER A 104 -7.19 -52.34 5.97
CA SER A 104 -7.03 -51.83 7.35
C SER A 104 -7.53 -50.40 7.48
N ALA A 105 -8.19 -50.07 8.59
CA ALA A 105 -8.64 -48.70 8.87
C ALA A 105 -7.44 -47.78 9.11
N VAL A 106 -7.38 -46.67 8.37
CA VAL A 106 -6.40 -45.61 8.58
C VAL A 106 -6.71 -44.88 9.88
N ARG A 107 -5.68 -44.61 10.69
CA ARG A 107 -5.76 -44.00 12.02
C ARG A 107 -4.59 -43.05 12.22
N ASN A 108 -4.80 -41.95 12.95
CA ASN A 108 -3.80 -40.92 13.21
C ASN A 108 -3.07 -40.44 11.93
N ALA A 109 -3.80 -40.34 10.83
CA ALA A 109 -3.23 -40.03 9.53
C ALA A 109 -4.27 -39.37 8.61
N TRP A 110 -3.76 -38.69 7.59
CA TRP A 110 -4.57 -38.06 6.54
C TRP A 110 -5.00 -39.07 5.45
N ALA A 111 -6.24 -38.95 5.00
CA ALA A 111 -6.71 -39.52 3.74
C ALA A 111 -7.25 -38.37 2.85
N GLY A 112 -6.45 -37.91 1.91
CA GLY A 112 -6.75 -36.69 1.15
C GLY A 112 -6.79 -35.48 2.07
N ASN A 113 -7.94 -34.77 2.09
CA ASN A 113 -8.14 -33.57 2.90
C ASN A 113 -8.77 -33.84 4.27
N TYR A 114 -8.88 -35.10 4.69
CA TYR A 114 -9.60 -35.51 5.90
C TYR A 114 -8.67 -36.24 6.86
N TRP A 115 -8.80 -35.95 8.16
CA TRP A 115 -8.00 -36.58 9.21
C TRP A 115 -8.76 -37.71 9.89
N LEU A 116 -8.12 -38.88 10.02
CA LEU A 116 -8.66 -40.02 10.75
C LEU A 116 -8.07 -40.04 12.15
N GLY A 117 -8.93 -40.01 13.17
CA GLY A 117 -8.56 -40.05 14.58
C GLY A 117 -7.93 -41.38 15.01
N SER A 118 -7.60 -41.50 16.30
CA SER A 118 -7.00 -42.72 16.87
C SER A 118 -7.92 -43.94 16.80
N ASP A 119 -9.23 -43.72 16.80
CA ASP A 119 -10.27 -44.73 16.63
C ASP A 119 -10.58 -45.04 15.15
N GLY A 120 -9.99 -44.29 14.21
CA GLY A 120 -10.21 -44.41 12.77
C GLY A 120 -11.38 -43.59 12.24
N ARG A 121 -12.09 -42.86 13.09
CA ARG A 121 -13.18 -41.98 12.67
C ARG A 121 -12.64 -40.71 12.03
N MET A 122 -13.28 -40.26 10.97
CA MET A 122 -13.02 -38.94 10.40
C MET A 122 -13.37 -37.86 11.41
N VAL A 123 -12.42 -36.97 11.70
CA VAL A 123 -12.61 -35.85 12.62
C VAL A 123 -13.27 -34.67 11.89
N THR A 124 -14.18 -33.99 12.57
CA THR A 124 -14.85 -32.76 12.09
C THR A 124 -14.71 -31.62 13.11
N ASN A 125 -14.75 -30.39 12.61
CA ASN A 125 -14.76 -29.13 13.36
C ASN A 125 -13.74 -29.08 14.53
N SER A 126 -12.51 -29.50 14.28
CA SER A 126 -11.51 -29.67 15.33
C SER A 126 -10.10 -29.40 14.81
N TRP A 127 -9.20 -29.05 15.74
CA TRP A 127 -7.77 -29.11 15.49
C TRP A 127 -7.30 -30.56 15.49
N VAL A 128 -6.46 -30.92 14.52
CA VAL A 128 -5.97 -32.29 14.29
C VAL A 128 -4.47 -32.31 14.06
N ASP A 129 -3.89 -33.51 14.04
CA ASP A 129 -2.48 -33.76 13.72
C ASP A 129 -1.54 -32.89 14.58
N ASN A 130 -1.63 -33.11 15.90
CA ASN A 130 -0.93 -32.36 16.93
C ASN A 130 -1.19 -30.85 16.89
N ASN A 131 -2.47 -30.47 16.72
CA ASN A 131 -2.94 -29.09 16.73
C ASN A 131 -2.34 -28.21 15.61
N ARG A 132 -1.92 -28.83 14.49
CA ARG A 132 -1.28 -28.13 13.37
C ARG A 132 -2.26 -27.72 12.26
N TYR A 133 -3.38 -28.43 12.14
CA TYR A 133 -4.36 -28.21 11.08
C TYR A 133 -5.76 -28.18 11.66
N TYR A 134 -6.66 -27.39 11.07
CA TYR A 134 -8.07 -27.35 11.45
C TYR A 134 -8.92 -27.94 10.34
N VAL A 135 -9.79 -28.89 10.70
CA VAL A 135 -10.80 -29.46 9.78
C VAL A 135 -12.16 -28.83 10.04
N GLY A 136 -12.90 -28.51 8.98
CA GLY A 136 -14.21 -27.87 9.05
C GLY A 136 -15.32 -28.80 9.53
N ASN A 137 -16.56 -28.30 9.55
CA ASN A 137 -17.75 -29.07 9.94
C ASN A 137 -17.97 -30.31 9.06
N ASP A 138 -17.52 -30.27 7.81
CA ASP A 138 -17.53 -31.37 6.85
C ASP A 138 -16.30 -32.29 6.96
N GLY A 139 -15.36 -31.99 7.86
CA GLY A 139 -14.11 -32.73 8.07
C GLY A 139 -13.00 -32.37 7.08
N ALA A 140 -13.24 -31.48 6.12
CA ALA A 140 -12.22 -31.08 5.17
C ALA A 140 -11.22 -30.11 5.83
N TRP A 141 -9.94 -30.30 5.55
CA TRP A 141 -8.88 -29.40 6.00
C TRP A 141 -9.10 -27.99 5.46
N ILE A 142 -9.22 -27.03 6.36
CA ILE A 142 -9.26 -25.61 6.03
C ILE A 142 -7.83 -25.08 6.03
N LYS A 143 -7.27 -24.95 4.82
CA LYS A 143 -5.91 -24.42 4.64
C LYS A 143 -5.83 -22.98 5.16
N GLY A 144 -4.89 -22.74 6.07
CA GLY A 144 -4.68 -21.41 6.65
C GLY A 144 -5.80 -20.96 7.59
N TYR A 145 -6.59 -21.89 8.14
CA TYR A 145 -7.52 -21.56 9.20
C TYR A 145 -6.77 -20.95 10.40
N GLY A 146 -7.19 -19.75 10.80
CA GLY A 146 -6.49 -18.97 11.83
C GLY A 146 -5.19 -18.30 11.36
N ASN A 147 -4.79 -18.43 10.08
CA ASN A 147 -3.61 -17.74 9.56
C ASN A 147 -3.93 -16.28 9.20
N LYS A 148 -3.64 -15.35 10.11
CA LYS A 148 -3.71 -13.91 9.87
C LYS A 148 -2.50 -13.47 9.04
N SER A 149 -2.79 -12.94 7.86
CA SER A 149 -1.81 -12.27 6.99
C SER A 149 -2.45 -11.03 6.36
N GLY A 150 -1.64 -10.00 6.14
CA GLY A 150 -2.12 -8.73 5.60
C GLY A 150 -2.89 -7.88 6.61
N TRP A 151 -3.70 -6.95 6.09
CA TRP A 151 -4.50 -6.03 6.89
C TRP A 151 -5.72 -6.73 7.50
N GLN A 152 -5.91 -6.57 8.81
CA GLN A 152 -7.04 -7.12 9.57
C GLN A 152 -7.62 -6.04 10.48
N LYS A 153 -8.95 -5.93 10.55
CA LYS A 153 -9.63 -4.99 11.45
C LYS A 153 -10.17 -5.75 12.66
N GLU A 154 -9.66 -5.43 13.84
CA GLU A 154 -9.95 -6.14 15.09
C GLU A 154 -10.23 -5.12 16.19
N GLY A 155 -11.35 -5.26 16.92
CA GLY A 155 -11.71 -4.33 17.99
C GLY A 155 -11.78 -2.87 17.55
N GLY A 156 -12.13 -2.61 16.29
CA GLY A 156 -12.21 -1.27 15.70
C GLY A 156 -10.86 -0.70 15.21
N SER A 157 -9.74 -1.34 15.50
CA SER A 157 -8.40 -0.93 15.05
C SER A 157 -7.90 -1.78 13.89
N TRP A 158 -7.08 -1.20 13.02
CA TRP A 158 -6.39 -1.94 11.97
C TRP A 158 -5.06 -2.48 12.47
N TYR A 159 -4.74 -3.72 12.10
CA TYR A 159 -3.48 -4.39 12.33
C TYR A 159 -2.95 -4.92 10.99
N TYR A 160 -1.64 -5.08 10.89
CA TYR A 160 -1.04 -5.78 9.76
C TYR A 160 -0.29 -7.01 10.27
N TYR A 161 -0.65 -8.20 9.76
CA TYR A 161 -0.04 -9.46 10.18
C TYR A 161 0.90 -10.00 9.11
N LYS A 162 2.05 -10.53 9.54
CA LYS A 162 2.94 -11.37 8.74
C LYS A 162 3.12 -12.69 9.48
N ASN A 163 2.74 -13.81 8.86
CA ASN A 163 2.87 -15.15 9.44
C ASN A 163 2.29 -15.23 10.88
N ASN A 164 1.03 -14.81 11.05
CA ASN A 164 0.32 -14.75 12.34
C ASN A 164 0.86 -13.78 13.40
N SER A 165 1.95 -13.08 13.11
CA SER A 165 2.50 -12.08 14.02
C SER A 165 2.10 -10.68 13.59
N ALA A 166 1.49 -9.92 14.52
CA ALA A 166 1.19 -8.51 14.29
C ALA A 166 2.49 -7.73 14.15
N VAL A 167 2.63 -6.99 13.05
CA VAL A 167 3.74 -6.05 12.82
C VAL A 167 3.60 -4.90 13.82
N ARG A 168 4.71 -4.51 14.43
CA ARG A 168 4.81 -3.49 15.49
C ARG A 168 6.02 -2.62 15.26
N ASN A 169 5.94 -1.35 15.64
CA ASN A 169 7.01 -0.36 15.50
C ASN A 169 7.64 -0.35 14.10
N ALA A 170 6.81 -0.50 13.07
CA ALA A 170 7.29 -0.64 11.69
C ALA A 170 6.22 -0.19 10.69
N TRP A 171 6.68 0.13 9.48
CA TRP A 171 5.83 0.49 8.36
C TRP A 171 5.24 -0.76 7.66
N ALA A 172 3.98 -0.67 7.27
CA ALA A 172 3.36 -1.53 6.27
C ALA A 172 2.81 -0.65 5.13
N GLY A 173 3.60 -0.50 4.06
CA GLY A 173 3.30 0.48 3.02
C GLY A 173 3.39 1.90 3.57
N ASN A 174 2.32 2.68 3.42
CA ASN A 174 2.25 4.09 3.86
C ASN A 174 1.68 4.25 5.28
N TYR A 175 1.55 3.17 6.04
CA TYR A 175 0.90 3.15 7.35
C TYR A 175 1.87 2.65 8.43
N TRP A 176 1.87 3.30 9.58
CA TRP A 176 2.73 2.93 10.71
C TRP A 176 1.96 2.09 11.73
N LEU A 177 2.55 0.96 12.13
CA LEU A 177 2.03 0.13 13.21
C LEU A 177 2.75 0.48 14.51
N GLY A 178 1.99 0.88 15.53
CA GLY A 178 2.49 1.23 16.86
C GLY A 178 3.09 0.05 17.62
N SER A 179 3.53 0.29 18.85
CA SER A 179 4.09 -0.74 19.73
C SER A 179 3.06 -1.83 20.09
N ASP A 180 1.78 -1.45 20.15
CA ASP A 180 0.64 -2.34 20.37
C ASP A 180 0.17 -3.07 19.09
N GLY A 181 0.77 -2.75 17.94
CA GLY A 181 0.48 -3.32 16.63
C GLY A 181 -0.69 -2.65 15.90
N ARG A 182 -1.32 -1.65 16.52
CA ARG A 182 -2.40 -0.89 15.89
C ARG A 182 -1.84 0.10 14.89
N MET A 183 -2.57 0.28 13.79
CA MET A 183 -2.30 1.36 12.85
C MET A 183 -2.51 2.70 13.54
N VAL A 184 -1.50 3.55 13.53
CA VAL A 184 -1.55 4.88 14.13
C VAL A 184 -2.22 5.87 13.16
N THR A 185 -3.01 6.80 13.69
CA THR A 185 -3.64 7.90 12.94
C THR A 185 -3.35 9.25 13.60
N ASN A 186 -3.38 10.31 12.80
CA ASN A 186 -3.25 11.72 13.20
C ASN A 186 -2.13 12.00 14.22
N SER A 187 -0.94 11.46 13.98
CA SER A 187 0.15 11.51 14.95
C SER A 187 1.52 11.53 14.28
N TRP A 188 2.50 12.05 14.99
CA TRP A 188 3.91 11.83 14.69
C TRP A 188 4.31 10.39 15.03
N VAL A 189 5.05 9.75 14.14
CA VAL A 189 5.45 8.34 14.26
C VAL A 189 6.93 8.15 13.90
N ASP A 190 7.44 6.95 14.17
CA ASP A 190 8.81 6.54 13.81
C ASP A 190 9.86 7.56 14.30
N ASN A 191 9.87 7.76 15.63
CA ASN A 191 10.70 8.71 16.36
C ASN A 191 10.50 10.17 15.92
N ASN A 192 9.23 10.59 15.79
CA ASN A 192 8.83 11.95 15.37
C ASN A 192 9.37 12.39 14.00
N ARG A 193 9.68 11.44 13.11
CA ARG A 193 10.23 11.76 11.78
C ARG A 193 9.16 11.92 10.72
N TYR A 194 8.01 11.28 10.89
CA TYR A 194 6.93 11.26 9.90
C TYR A 194 5.59 11.54 10.58
N TYR A 195 4.68 12.19 9.86
CA TYR A 195 3.32 12.44 10.33
C TYR A 195 2.33 11.62 9.51
N VAL A 196 1.46 10.87 10.18
CA VAL A 196 0.35 10.15 9.54
C VAL A 196 -0.95 10.92 9.73
N GLY A 197 -1.78 10.98 8.69
CA GLY A 197 -3.05 11.71 8.68
C GLY A 197 -4.16 11.04 9.47
N ASN A 198 -5.36 11.62 9.43
CA ASN A 198 -6.56 11.06 10.09
C ASN A 198 -6.93 9.65 9.59
N ASP A 199 -6.57 9.34 8.34
CA ASP A 199 -6.73 8.02 7.71
C ASP A 199 -5.55 7.07 7.99
N GLY A 200 -4.52 7.54 8.69
CA GLY A 200 -3.30 6.80 9.00
C GLY A 200 -2.25 6.78 7.89
N ALA A 201 -2.53 7.39 6.74
CA ALA A 201 -1.57 7.45 5.65
C ALA A 201 -0.48 8.47 5.95
N TRP A 202 0.76 8.14 5.65
CA TRP A 202 1.88 9.06 5.76
C TRP A 202 1.68 10.29 4.87
N ILE A 203 1.70 11.47 5.49
CA ILE A 203 1.69 12.75 4.79
C ILE A 203 3.13 13.20 4.53
N LYS A 204 3.58 13.05 3.29
CA LYS A 204 4.93 13.41 2.88
C LYS A 204 5.16 14.92 3.01
N GLY A 205 6.23 15.32 3.70
CA GLY A 205 6.59 16.72 3.89
C GLY A 205 5.65 17.50 4.82
N TYR A 206 4.79 16.82 5.58
CA TYR A 206 3.96 17.47 6.58
C TYR A 206 4.83 18.22 7.60
N GLY A 207 4.53 19.50 7.81
CA GLY A 207 5.32 20.38 8.69
C GLY A 207 6.70 20.77 8.15
N ASN A 208 7.06 20.39 6.92
CA ASN A 208 8.38 20.65 6.35
C ASN A 208 8.34 21.95 5.52
N LYS A 209 8.84 23.04 6.09
CA LYS A 209 8.98 24.32 5.38
C LYS A 209 10.19 24.25 4.44
N SER A 210 9.94 24.52 3.16
CA SER A 210 10.97 24.65 2.13
C SER A 210 10.60 25.76 1.16
N GLY A 211 11.60 26.44 0.61
CA GLY A 211 11.41 27.56 -0.29
C GLY A 211 10.90 28.82 0.41
N TRP A 212 10.29 29.72 -0.36
CA TRP A 212 9.76 30.99 0.12
C TRP A 212 8.45 30.79 0.89
N GLN A 213 8.39 31.34 2.10
CA GLN A 213 7.23 31.29 2.99
C GLN A 213 6.94 32.70 3.53
N LYS A 214 5.68 33.12 3.55
CA LYS A 214 5.27 34.41 4.12
C LYS A 214 4.65 34.18 5.50
N GLU A 215 5.30 34.67 6.54
CA GLU A 215 4.93 34.45 7.93
C GLU A 215 4.92 35.78 8.69
N GLY A 216 3.82 36.09 9.38
CA GLY A 216 3.71 37.36 10.13
C GLY A 216 3.96 38.61 9.27
N GLY A 217 3.55 38.56 7.98
CA GLY A 217 3.77 39.64 7.01
C GLY A 217 5.17 39.71 6.39
N SER A 218 6.14 38.94 6.90
CA SER A 218 7.52 38.92 6.40
C SER A 218 7.79 37.69 5.54
N TRP A 219 8.66 37.81 4.54
CA TRP A 219 9.12 36.67 3.74
C TRP A 219 10.33 36.00 4.39
N TYR A 220 10.35 34.68 4.38
CA TYR A 220 11.45 33.82 4.82
C TYR A 220 11.78 32.82 3.71
N TYR A 221 13.00 32.35 3.65
CA TYR A 221 13.37 31.23 2.80
C TYR A 221 13.85 30.06 3.66
N TYR A 222 13.20 28.90 3.53
CA TYR A 222 13.52 27.72 4.32
C TYR A 222 14.28 26.67 3.48
N LYS A 223 15.29 26.04 4.07
CA LYS A 223 15.92 24.82 3.57
C LYS A 223 15.85 23.77 4.68
N ASN A 224 15.26 22.62 4.40
CA ASN A 224 15.11 21.52 5.36
C ASN A 224 14.54 21.99 6.71
N ASN A 225 13.40 22.70 6.67
CA ASN A 225 12.71 23.27 7.83
C ASN A 225 13.47 24.35 8.62
N SER A 226 14.66 24.74 8.18
CA SER A 226 15.47 25.79 8.80
C SER A 226 15.44 27.07 7.98
N ALA A 227 15.14 28.20 8.63
CA ALA A 227 15.16 29.50 7.97
C ALA A 227 16.61 29.90 7.62
N VAL A 228 16.85 30.21 6.35
CA VAL A 228 18.12 30.77 5.87
C VAL A 228 18.30 32.17 6.46
N ARG A 229 19.51 32.47 6.94
CA ARG A 229 19.88 33.70 7.65
C ARG A 229 21.24 34.17 7.17
N ASN A 230 21.45 35.48 7.14
CA ASN A 230 22.70 36.13 6.72
C ASN A 230 23.23 35.60 5.38
N ALA A 231 22.33 35.35 4.43
CA ALA A 231 22.67 34.73 3.15
C ALA A 231 21.68 35.12 2.05
N TRP A 232 22.14 34.98 0.82
CA TRP A 232 21.33 35.18 -0.38
C TRP A 232 20.45 33.95 -0.70
N ALA A 233 19.21 34.19 -1.10
CA ALA A 233 18.36 33.24 -1.79
C ALA A 233 17.93 33.85 -3.15
N GLY A 234 18.66 33.50 -4.21
CA GLY A 234 18.51 34.18 -5.50
C GLY A 234 18.94 35.65 -5.38
N ASN A 235 18.05 36.57 -5.77
CA ASN A 235 18.31 38.02 -5.75
C ASN A 235 17.89 38.71 -4.45
N TYR A 236 17.60 37.95 -3.39
CA TYR A 236 17.03 38.47 -2.15
C TYR A 236 17.93 38.09 -0.96
N TRP A 237 18.14 39.02 -0.04
CA TRP A 237 18.96 38.82 1.15
C TRP A 237 18.09 38.49 2.37
N LEU A 238 18.46 37.44 3.10
CA LEU A 238 17.83 37.08 4.37
C LEU A 238 18.68 37.62 5.53
N GLY A 239 18.07 38.43 6.39
CA GLY A 239 18.71 39.02 7.56
C GLY A 239 19.09 37.99 8.64
N SER A 240 19.63 38.47 9.76
CA SER A 240 20.01 37.62 10.89
C SER A 240 18.81 36.95 11.57
N ASP A 241 17.66 37.60 11.52
CA ASP A 241 16.37 37.08 11.98
C ASP A 241 15.68 36.15 10.96
N GLY A 242 16.26 36.02 9.76
CA GLY A 242 15.78 35.19 8.65
C GLY A 242 14.76 35.87 7.76
N ARG A 243 14.37 37.13 8.05
CA ARG A 243 13.45 37.89 7.23
C ARG A 243 14.15 38.41 5.98
N MET A 244 13.42 38.43 4.87
CA MET A 244 13.85 39.11 3.66
C MET A 244 13.98 40.61 3.93
N VAL A 245 15.16 41.16 3.66
CA VAL A 245 15.42 42.59 3.84
C VAL A 245 14.92 43.37 2.62
N THR A 246 14.35 44.56 2.85
CA THR A 246 13.93 45.50 1.80
C THR A 246 14.53 46.89 2.04
N ASN A 247 14.71 47.65 0.96
CA ASN A 247 15.14 49.04 0.93
C ASN A 247 16.34 49.36 1.84
N SER A 248 17.38 48.53 1.78
CA SER A 248 18.51 48.62 2.71
C SER A 248 19.81 48.13 2.07
N TRP A 249 20.93 48.60 2.62
CA TRP A 249 22.24 47.99 2.39
C TRP A 249 22.34 46.67 3.15
N VAL A 250 22.83 45.63 2.48
CA VAL A 250 22.93 44.26 3.00
C VAL A 250 24.33 43.69 2.77
N ASP A 251 24.58 42.51 3.36
CA ASP A 251 25.82 41.75 3.19
C ASP A 251 27.07 42.60 3.46
N ASN A 252 27.11 43.17 4.68
CA ASN A 252 28.14 44.08 5.16
C ASN A 252 28.30 45.35 4.31
N GLY A 253 27.18 45.90 3.83
CA GLY A 253 27.16 47.16 3.09
C GLY A 253 27.60 47.07 1.63
N ARG A 254 27.71 45.84 1.08
CA ARG A 254 28.22 45.62 -0.29
C ARG A 254 27.15 45.71 -1.37
N TYR A 255 25.90 45.44 -1.02
CA TYR A 255 24.80 45.40 -1.97
C TYR A 255 23.58 46.17 -1.43
N TYR A 256 22.83 46.80 -2.31
CA TYR A 256 21.57 47.46 -1.96
C TYR A 256 20.38 46.68 -2.51
N VAL A 257 19.39 46.39 -1.67
CA VAL A 257 18.12 45.79 -2.08
C VAL A 257 17.02 46.83 -2.13
N GLY A 258 16.15 46.75 -3.14
CA GLY A 258 15.05 47.71 -3.37
C GLY A 258 13.87 47.54 -2.42
N ASN A 259 12.81 48.33 -2.63
CA ASN A 259 11.58 48.25 -1.85
C ASN A 259 10.89 46.88 -1.91
N ASP A 260 11.08 46.15 -3.01
CA ASP A 260 10.62 44.78 -3.22
C ASP A 260 11.61 43.71 -2.70
N GLY A 261 12.76 44.14 -2.16
CA GLY A 261 13.82 43.28 -1.64
C GLY A 261 14.77 42.72 -2.70
N ALA A 262 14.56 43.01 -3.98
CA ALA A 262 15.44 42.54 -5.04
C ALA A 262 16.75 43.35 -5.04
N TRP A 263 17.87 42.65 -5.23
CA TRP A 263 19.17 43.28 -5.38
C TRP A 263 19.20 44.23 -6.59
N ILE A 264 19.53 45.50 -6.34
CA ILE A 264 19.75 46.50 -7.38
C ILE A 264 21.24 46.56 -7.71
N LYS A 265 21.60 45.97 -8.85
CA LYS A 265 23.00 45.93 -9.33
C LYS A 265 23.49 47.33 -9.66
N GLY A 266 24.64 47.72 -9.07
CA GLY A 266 25.25 49.03 -9.32
C GLY A 266 24.50 50.20 -8.68
N TYR A 267 23.57 49.95 -7.75
CA TYR A 267 22.93 51.01 -6.99
C TYR A 267 23.99 51.86 -6.26
N GLY A 268 23.97 53.17 -6.48
CA GLY A 268 24.97 54.10 -5.96
C GLY A 268 26.29 54.18 -6.73
N ASN A 269 26.53 53.35 -7.76
CA ASN A 269 27.72 53.49 -8.61
C ASN A 269 27.54 54.65 -9.59
N LYS A 270 28.20 55.77 -9.29
CA LYS A 270 28.35 56.88 -10.23
C LYS A 270 29.13 56.41 -11.47
N SER A 271 28.66 56.79 -12.64
CA SER A 271 29.32 56.51 -13.92
C SER A 271 29.10 57.68 -14.87
N GLY A 272 30.08 57.94 -15.74
CA GLY A 272 30.06 59.05 -16.67
C GLY A 272 30.26 60.41 -16.00
N TRP A 273 29.87 61.47 -16.71
CA TRP A 273 29.99 62.85 -16.23
C TRP A 273 28.94 63.17 -15.18
N GLN A 274 29.39 63.69 -14.04
CA GLN A 274 28.56 64.09 -12.91
C GLN A 274 28.98 65.49 -12.46
N LYS A 275 28.01 66.38 -12.21
CA LYS A 275 28.27 67.73 -11.69
C LYS A 275 27.99 67.75 -10.19
N GLU A 276 29.03 67.98 -9.39
CA GLU A 276 28.97 67.90 -7.93
C GLU A 276 29.65 69.13 -7.31
N GLY A 277 28.97 69.84 -6.41
CA GLY A 277 29.52 71.04 -5.78
C GLY A 277 29.98 72.12 -6.78
N GLY A 278 29.33 72.20 -7.95
CA GLY A 278 29.67 73.13 -9.02
C GLY A 278 30.77 72.66 -9.98
N SER A 279 31.50 71.58 -9.66
CA SER A 279 32.57 71.03 -10.51
C SER A 279 32.12 69.78 -11.25
N TRP A 280 32.66 69.56 -12.45
CA TRP A 280 32.45 68.32 -13.20
C TRP A 280 33.45 67.25 -12.80
N TYR A 281 32.97 66.03 -12.64
CA TYR A 281 33.76 64.83 -12.39
C TYR A 281 33.37 63.78 -13.44
N TYR A 282 34.31 62.91 -13.79
CA TYR A 282 34.02 61.72 -14.59
C TYR A 282 34.23 60.48 -13.74
N TYR A 283 33.18 59.68 -13.54
CA TYR A 283 33.25 58.46 -12.75
C TYR A 283 33.32 57.23 -13.66
N LYS A 284 34.17 56.26 -13.30
CA LYS A 284 34.22 54.94 -13.92
C LYS A 284 34.16 53.89 -12.81
N ASN A 285 33.18 53.00 -12.89
CA ASN A 285 32.93 51.96 -11.88
C ASN A 285 32.82 52.52 -10.44
N GLY A 286 32.08 53.63 -10.26
CA GLY A 286 31.86 54.26 -8.96
C GLY A 286 33.01 55.12 -8.44
N SER A 287 34.17 55.11 -9.10
CA SER A 287 35.35 55.90 -8.70
C SER A 287 35.58 57.09 -9.62
N ALA A 288 35.90 58.25 -9.06
CA ALA A 288 36.26 59.44 -9.84
C ALA A 288 37.61 59.21 -10.54
N VAL A 289 37.64 59.44 -11.86
CA VAL A 289 38.87 59.45 -12.66
C VAL A 289 39.71 60.66 -12.24
N ARG A 290 41.02 60.44 -12.05
CA ARG A 290 41.99 61.43 -11.57
C ARG A 290 43.27 61.32 -12.38
N ASN A 291 43.92 62.46 -12.61
CA ASN A 291 45.17 62.56 -13.38
C ASN A 291 45.11 61.83 -14.73
N ALA A 292 43.98 61.94 -15.42
CA ALA A 292 43.75 61.24 -16.67
C ALA A 292 42.72 61.97 -17.54
N TRP A 293 42.76 61.68 -18.83
CA TRP A 293 41.79 62.16 -19.82
C TRP A 293 40.50 61.34 -19.80
N ALA A 294 39.36 62.03 -19.90
CA ALA A 294 38.07 61.45 -20.27
C ALA A 294 37.55 62.15 -21.55
N GLY A 295 37.82 61.54 -22.71
CA GLY A 295 37.62 62.21 -23.99
C GLY A 295 38.57 63.42 -24.11
N ASN A 296 38.01 64.58 -24.44
CA ASN A 296 38.78 65.82 -24.64
C ASN A 296 38.98 66.63 -23.35
N TYR A 297 38.69 66.07 -22.18
CA TYR A 297 38.69 66.78 -20.90
C TYR A 297 39.66 66.12 -19.92
N TRP A 298 40.45 66.93 -19.21
CA TRP A 298 41.40 66.44 -18.22
C TRP A 298 40.82 66.50 -16.81
N LEU A 299 40.94 65.40 -16.07
CA LEU A 299 40.57 65.32 -14.66
C LEU A 299 41.82 65.48 -13.81
N GLY A 300 41.81 66.49 -12.93
CA GLY A 300 42.91 66.79 -12.01
C GLY A 300 43.13 65.71 -10.94
N SER A 301 44.10 65.93 -10.06
CA SER A 301 44.41 65.02 -8.95
C SER A 301 43.27 64.89 -7.94
N ASP A 302 42.48 65.95 -7.79
CA ASP A 302 41.26 65.99 -6.98
C ASP A 302 40.03 65.42 -7.71
N GLY A 303 40.18 65.02 -8.98
CA GLY A 303 39.15 64.41 -9.82
C GLY A 303 38.23 65.42 -10.50
N ARG A 304 38.45 66.73 -10.29
CA ARG A 304 37.67 67.78 -10.96
C ARG A 304 38.17 67.98 -12.39
N MET A 305 37.26 68.28 -13.29
CA MET A 305 37.59 68.72 -14.64
C MET A 305 38.32 70.07 -14.57
N VAL A 306 39.53 70.12 -15.15
CA VAL A 306 40.34 71.33 -15.19
C VAL A 306 39.88 72.23 -16.35
N THR A 307 39.85 73.54 -16.14
CA THR A 307 39.57 74.55 -17.16
C THR A 307 40.70 75.59 -17.21
N ASN A 308 40.90 76.18 -18.39
CA ASN A 308 41.78 77.31 -18.66
C ASN A 308 43.21 77.15 -18.09
N SER A 309 43.83 75.99 -18.30
CA SER A 309 45.13 75.67 -17.71
C SER A 309 45.93 74.67 -18.55
N ARG A 310 47.25 74.61 -18.33
CA ARG A 310 48.09 73.53 -18.83
C ARG A 310 47.93 72.30 -17.93
N VAL A 311 47.76 71.14 -18.54
CA VAL A 311 47.48 69.85 -17.88
C VAL A 311 48.45 68.77 -18.35
N ASP A 312 48.37 67.60 -17.72
CA ASP A 312 49.17 66.42 -18.08
C ASP A 312 50.67 66.73 -18.20
N ASN A 313 51.22 67.21 -17.08
CA ASN A 313 52.61 67.67 -16.92
C ASN A 313 53.00 68.80 -17.88
N GLY A 314 52.05 69.69 -18.19
CA GLY A 314 52.29 70.89 -18.99
C GLY A 314 52.20 70.68 -20.51
N ARG A 315 51.95 69.45 -20.95
CA ARG A 315 52.00 69.04 -22.36
C ARG A 315 50.81 69.51 -23.19
N TYR A 316 49.66 69.74 -22.57
CA TYR A 316 48.41 70.11 -23.25
C TYR A 316 47.74 71.29 -22.56
N TYR A 317 47.07 72.16 -23.32
CA TYR A 317 46.24 73.23 -22.80
C TYR A 317 44.75 72.90 -22.92
N VAL A 318 43.98 73.11 -21.85
CA VAL A 318 42.50 73.02 -21.87
C VAL A 318 41.88 74.42 -21.76
N GLY A 319 40.84 74.68 -22.55
CA GLY A 319 40.16 75.98 -22.65
C GLY A 319 39.24 76.31 -21.47
N ASN A 320 38.55 77.44 -21.53
CA ASN A 320 37.58 77.89 -20.50
C ASN A 320 36.43 76.90 -20.29
N ASP A 321 36.08 76.13 -21.32
CA ASP A 321 35.08 75.06 -21.30
C ASP A 321 35.68 73.70 -20.86
N GLY A 322 37.00 73.64 -20.62
CA GLY A 322 37.73 72.45 -20.22
C GLY A 322 38.13 71.52 -21.37
N ALA A 323 37.75 71.84 -22.61
CA ALA A 323 38.13 71.04 -23.76
C ALA A 323 39.60 71.28 -24.14
N TRP A 324 40.29 70.22 -24.54
CA TRP A 324 41.64 70.31 -25.09
C TRP A 324 41.68 71.23 -26.33
N VAL A 325 42.64 72.15 -26.35
CA VAL A 325 42.90 73.06 -27.47
C VAL A 325 44.20 72.63 -28.17
N PRO A 326 44.12 72.01 -29.36
CA PRO A 326 45.32 71.63 -30.11
C PRO A 326 46.17 72.85 -30.48
N GLY A 327 47.50 72.71 -30.37
CA GLY A 327 48.45 73.73 -30.80
C GLY A 327 48.69 74.89 -29.82
N LYS A 328 48.15 74.83 -28.59
CA LYS A 328 48.45 75.76 -27.48
C LYS A 328 49.23 75.09 -26.35
#